data_AF-A0A3D8I4Z5-F1
#
_entry.id   AF-A0A3D8I4Z5-F1
#
_cell.length_a   1.000
_cell.length_b   1.000
_cell.length_c   1.000
_cell.angle_alpha   90.00
_cell.angle_beta   90.00
_cell.angle_gamma   90.00
#
_symmetry.space_group_name_H-M   'P 1'
#
loop_
_entity.id
_entity.type
_entity.pdbx_description
1 polymer ?
#
loop_
_entity_poly.entity_id
_entity_poly.type
_entity_poly.pdbx_seq_one_letter_code
_entity_poly.pdbx_strand_id
1 'polypeptide(L)' 'MIKFLDVGRYFALVVGDVYKQSEVKPLGFYVMDSIKKHFNVKLKGIIVKNIEGNRGKSRTISQKGIEKCKI' A
#
# COMPACT_ATOMS: atom_id res chain seq x y z
N MET A 1 -5.30 -18.56 4.84
CA MET A 1 -4.10 -18.64 5.71
C MET A 1 -2.90 -18.09 4.94
N ILE A 2 -2.17 -17.12 5.48
CA ILE A 2 -0.98 -16.55 4.82
C ILE A 2 0.18 -17.53 5.01
N LYS A 3 0.64 -18.16 3.93
CA LYS A 3 1.57 -19.31 3.97
C LYS A 3 2.95 -19.02 4.59
N PHE A 4 3.36 -17.76 4.65
CA PHE A 4 4.74 -17.37 5.00
C PHE A 4 4.83 -16.47 6.23
N LEU A 5 3.72 -16.32 6.99
CA LEU A 5 3.69 -15.40 8.12
C LEU A 5 3.02 -16.05 9.34
N ASP A 6 3.79 -16.22 10.41
CA ASP A 6 3.31 -16.77 11.68
C ASP A 6 2.27 -15.88 12.36
N VAL A 7 1.45 -16.49 13.22
CA VAL A 7 0.44 -15.77 14.03
C VAL A 7 1.11 -14.69 14.88
N GLY A 8 0.51 -13.50 14.94
CA GLY A 8 1.02 -12.38 15.73
C GLY A 8 2.17 -11.62 15.08
N ARG A 9 2.60 -12.01 13.87
CA ARG A 9 3.59 -11.26 13.08
C ARG A 9 2.92 -10.18 12.22
N TYR A 10 3.76 -9.34 11.65
CA TYR A 10 3.36 -8.18 10.86
C TYR A 10 3.92 -8.30 9.45
N PHE A 11 3.18 -7.82 8.47
CA PHE A 11 3.70 -7.54 7.14
C PHE A 11 3.51 -6.07 6.79
N ALA A 12 4.35 -5.59 5.88
CA ALA A 12 4.29 -4.25 5.33
C ALA A 12 4.01 -4.30 3.83
N LEU A 13 3.01 -3.56 3.35
CA LEU A 13 2.76 -3.36 1.92
C LEU A 13 3.23 -1.97 1.52
N VAL A 14 4.09 -1.87 0.50
CA VAL A 14 4.55 -0.60 -0.06
C VAL A 14 3.99 -0.43 -1.48
N VAL A 15 2.96 0.41 -1.63
CA VAL A 15 2.29 0.64 -2.92
C VAL A 15 2.28 2.13 -3.24
N GLY A 16 2.54 2.44 -4.51
CA GLY A 16 2.46 3.79 -5.05
C GLY A 16 1.14 4.01 -5.77
N ASP A 17 0.37 5.03 -5.42
CA ASP A 17 -0.75 5.46 -6.28
C ASP A 17 -0.21 5.96 -7.62
N VAL A 18 -0.98 5.72 -8.68
CA VAL A 18 -0.59 6.03 -10.06
C VAL A 18 -1.43 7.18 -10.57
N TYR A 19 -0.77 8.22 -11.07
CA TYR A 19 -1.43 9.28 -11.82
C TYR A 19 -1.40 8.95 -13.32
N LYS A 20 -2.56 8.81 -13.95
CA LYS A 20 -2.70 8.51 -15.37
C LYS A 20 -3.97 9.14 -15.91
N GLN A 21 -3.92 9.67 -17.15
CA GLN A 21 -5.09 10.29 -17.80
C GLN A 21 -5.74 11.39 -16.94
N SER A 22 -4.92 12.21 -16.30
CA SER A 22 -5.36 13.27 -15.38
C SER A 22 -6.14 12.80 -14.13
N GLU A 23 -6.08 11.51 -13.81
CA GLU A 23 -6.76 10.89 -12.68
C GLU A 23 -5.78 10.19 -11.75
N VAL A 24 -6.03 10.27 -10.43
CA VAL A 24 -5.31 9.47 -9.43
C VAL A 24 -6.00 8.11 -9.31
N LYS A 25 -5.25 7.02 -9.55
CA LYS A 25 -5.67 5.66 -9.23
C LYS A 25 -5.20 5.30 -7.82
N PRO A 26 -6.12 5.14 -6.84
CA PRO A 26 -5.81 4.88 -5.44
C PRO A 26 -5.49 3.40 -5.19
N LEU A 27 -4.40 2.91 -5.80
CA LEU A 27 -3.99 1.51 -5.74
C LEU A 27 -3.76 1.02 -4.32
N GLY A 28 -3.24 1.87 -3.41
CA GLY A 28 -3.06 1.49 -2.00
C GLY A 28 -4.38 1.04 -1.37
N PHE A 29 -5.44 1.83 -1.58
CA PHE A 29 -6.76 1.55 -1.02
C PHE A 29 -7.42 0.31 -1.62
N TYR A 30 -7.25 0.06 -2.92
CA TYR A 30 -7.77 -1.15 -3.56
C TYR A 30 -7.09 -2.41 -3.03
N VAL A 31 -5.77 -2.37 -2.83
CA VAL A 31 -5.06 -3.52 -2.27
C VAL A 31 -5.44 -3.70 -0.80
N MET A 32 -5.61 -2.62 -0.02
CA MET A 32 -6.08 -2.70 1.36
C MET A 32 -7.45 -3.38 1.48
N ASP A 33 -8.40 -3.00 0.63
CA ASP A 33 -9.73 -3.60 0.59
C ASP A 33 -9.66 -5.09 0.21
N SER A 34 -8.86 -5.42 -0.81
CA SER A 34 -8.62 -6.81 -1.20
C SER A 34 -8.00 -7.63 -0.06
N ILE A 35 -7.03 -7.07 0.68
CA ILE A 35 -6.40 -7.74 1.82
C ILE A 35 -7.44 -8.04 2.91
N LYS A 36 -8.28 -7.07 3.27
CA LYS A 36 -9.31 -7.25 4.30
C LYS A 36 -10.37 -8.28 3.90
N LYS A 37 -10.70 -8.38 2.61
CA LYS A 37 -11.67 -9.35 2.08
C LYS A 37 -11.15 -10.79 2.06
N HIS A 38 -9.85 -10.98 1.79
CA HIS A 38 -9.28 -12.31 1.58
C HIS A 38 -8.47 -12.85 2.77
N PHE A 39 -8.04 -11.99 3.69
CA PHE A 39 -7.22 -12.37 4.84
C PHE A 39 -7.84 -11.86 6.14
N ASN A 40 -7.88 -12.75 7.13
CA ASN A 40 -8.20 -12.37 8.51
C ASN A 40 -6.98 -11.66 9.12
N VAL A 41 -6.89 -10.34 8.90
CA VAL A 41 -5.79 -9.49 9.38
C VAL A 41 -6.34 -8.20 9.97
N LYS A 42 -5.62 -7.65 10.95
CA LYS A 42 -5.92 -6.35 11.55
C LYS A 42 -4.96 -5.30 11.01
N LEU A 43 -5.51 -4.27 10.36
CA LEU A 43 -4.76 -3.08 10.00
C LEU A 43 -4.25 -2.38 11.28
N LYS A 44 -2.95 -2.09 11.33
CA LYS A 44 -2.30 -1.45 12.49
C LYS A 44 -1.90 -0.01 12.23
N GLY A 45 -1.65 0.35 10.98
CA GLY A 45 -1.34 1.72 10.59
C GLY A 45 -1.08 1.86 9.10
N ILE A 46 -1.26 3.09 8.62
CA ILE A 46 -0.99 3.49 7.24
C ILE A 46 0.01 4.65 7.33
N ILE A 47 1.09 4.58 6.56
CA ILE A 47 2.03 5.69 6.40
C ILE A 47 1.89 6.18 4.97
N VAL A 48 1.43 7.41 4.77
CA VAL A 48 1.37 8.03 3.45
C VAL A 48 2.59 8.93 3.27
N LYS A 49 3.44 8.61 2.30
CA LYS A 49 4.53 9.49 1.86
C LYS A 49 4.20 10.07 0.49
N ASN A 50 4.02 11.38 0.43
CA ASN A 50 4.01 12.09 -0.83
C ASN A 50 5.44 12.15 -1.38
N ILE A 51 5.72 11.45 -2.48
CA ILE A 51 7.02 11.50 -3.15
C ILE A 51 6.89 12.38 -4.38
N GLU A 52 7.43 13.59 -4.27
CA GLU A 52 7.55 14.56 -5.35
C GLU A 52 9.01 14.68 -5.81
N GLY A 53 9.25 14.90 -7.11
CA GLY A 53 10.57 15.30 -7.61
C GLY A 53 11.64 14.20 -7.78
N ASN A 54 11.28 12.91 -7.90
CA ASN A 54 12.27 11.86 -8.15
C ASN A 54 12.87 11.98 -9.58
N ARG A 55 14.16 12.35 -9.69
CA ARG A 55 14.84 12.62 -10.98
C ARG A 55 14.83 11.46 -11.98
N GLY A 56 14.67 10.21 -11.52
CA GLY A 56 14.60 9.01 -12.38
C GLY A 56 13.20 8.62 -12.85
N LYS A 57 12.14 9.29 -12.38
CA LYS A 57 10.74 8.98 -12.75
C LYS A 57 10.10 10.28 -13.23
N SER A 58 10.13 10.52 -14.54
CA SER A 58 9.59 11.72 -15.19
C SER A 58 8.25 12.15 -14.58
N ARG A 59 8.25 13.29 -13.88
CA ARG A 59 7.10 14.11 -13.47
C ARG A 59 5.86 13.38 -12.95
N THR A 60 6.02 12.29 -12.21
CA THR A 60 4.87 11.56 -11.64
C THR A 60 4.90 11.65 -10.12
N ILE A 61 3.85 12.24 -9.53
CA ILE A 61 3.61 12.18 -8.08
C ILE A 61 3.31 10.72 -7.74
N SER A 62 4.05 10.15 -6.78
CA SER A 62 3.78 8.80 -6.31
C SER A 62 3.62 8.84 -4.79
N GLN A 63 2.42 8.57 -4.32
CA GLN A 63 2.19 8.42 -2.88
C GLN A 63 2.55 6.98 -2.49
N LYS A 64 3.63 6.78 -1.73
CA LYS A 64 3.93 5.46 -1.16
C LYS A 64 3.20 5.28 0.16
N GLY A 65 2.20 4.41 0.17
CA GLY A 65 1.59 3.87 1.38
C GLY A 65 2.47 2.77 1.97
N ILE A 66 2.84 2.84 3.25
CA ILE A 66 3.32 1.66 4.00
C ILE A 66 2.20 1.22 4.92
N GLU A 67 1.58 0.10 4.62
CA GLU A 67 0.52 -0.48 5.46
C GLU A 67 1.13 -1.55 6.35
N LYS A 68 1.01 -1.41 7.67
CA LYS A 68 1.36 -2.47 8.60
C LYS A 68 0.09 -3.24 8.98
N CYS A 69 0.06 -4.52 8.67
CA CYS A 69 -1.03 -5.41 9.00
C CYS A 69 -0.52 -6.54 9.91
N LYS A 70 -1.29 -6.88 10.94
CA LYS A 70 -1.02 -7.97 11.88
C LYS A 70 -1.99 -9.12 11.62
N ILE A 71 -1.49 -10.34 11.51
CA ILE A 71 -2.31 -11.57 11.50
C ILE A 71 -2.76 -11.87 12.93
#